data_AF-A0A7W1CLC3-F1
#
_entry.id   AF-A0A7W1CLC3-F1
#
_cell.length_a   1.000
_cell.length_b   1.000
_cell.length_c   1.000
_cell.angle_alpha   90.00
_cell.angle_beta   90.00
_cell.angle_gamma   90.00
#
_symmetry.space_group_name_H-M   'P 1'
#
loop_
_entity.id
_entity.type
_entity.pdbx_description
1 polymer ?
#
loop_
_entity_poly.entity_id
_entity_poly.type
_entity_poly.pdbx_seq_one_letter_code
_entity_poly.pdbx_strand_id
1 'polypeptide(L)'
;VYGSCSSCHGADGGGGVGRQISQGEVVATFPHIEDQLRFVYFGTADYQLAGIANYGNPEREGGPHLTASFGNMPKQGGDLTDEEILAVVCHERYTLGGADPTAEEFIEEYENWCSEEAPLFAALEGGMTLAELAEEDIVGADGESIEIIPIGEEPAEGSPPGE
;
A
#
# COMPACT_ATOMS: atom_id res chain seq x y z
N VAL A 1 -1.25 -11.91 -11.32
CA VAL A 1 -0.61 -11.22 -10.18
C VAL A 1 -1.05 -11.78 -8.83
N TYR A 2 -2.33 -11.73 -8.44
CA TYR A 2 -2.81 -12.04 -7.08
C TYR A 2 -2.61 -13.47 -6.51
N GLY A 3 -2.31 -14.47 -7.35
CA GLY A 3 -2.22 -15.87 -6.93
C GLY A 3 -1.03 -16.20 -6.02
N SER A 4 0.05 -15.40 -6.09
CA SER A 4 1.21 -15.54 -5.19
C SER A 4 0.87 -15.08 -3.77
N CYS A 5 0.12 -13.99 -3.64
CA CYS A 5 -0.25 -13.35 -2.37
C CYS A 5 -1.21 -14.23 -1.54
N SER A 6 -2.23 -14.81 -2.19
CA SER A 6 -3.25 -15.61 -1.52
C SER A 6 -2.73 -16.90 -0.88
N SER A 7 -1.56 -17.38 -1.31
CA SER A 7 -0.91 -18.54 -0.68
C SER A 7 -0.52 -18.29 0.79
N CYS A 8 -0.25 -17.04 1.15
CA CYS A 8 0.12 -16.63 2.51
C CYS A 8 -1.01 -15.90 3.22
N HIS A 9 -1.71 -15.00 2.51
CA HIS A 9 -2.77 -14.14 3.07
C HIS A 9 -4.17 -14.76 2.99
N GLY A 10 -4.30 -15.96 2.43
CA GLY A 10 -5.58 -16.63 2.21
C GLY A 10 -6.32 -16.09 0.98
N ALA A 11 -7.21 -16.89 0.40
CA ALA A 11 -7.98 -16.52 -0.79
C ALA A 11 -8.86 -15.28 -0.57
N ASP A 12 -9.48 -15.19 0.60
CA ASP A 12 -10.35 -14.07 0.99
C ASP A 12 -9.64 -13.06 1.91
N GLY A 13 -8.30 -13.04 1.89
CA GLY A 13 -7.50 -12.14 2.74
C GLY A 13 -7.56 -12.45 4.25
N GLY A 14 -8.09 -13.61 4.64
CA GLY A 14 -8.27 -14.03 6.05
C GLY A 14 -6.97 -14.33 6.81
N GLY A 15 -5.81 -14.25 6.15
CA GLY A 15 -4.50 -14.54 6.73
C GLY A 15 -4.14 -16.02 6.76
N GLY A 16 -3.03 -16.33 7.43
CA GLY A 16 -2.50 -17.67 7.60
C GLY A 16 -1.02 -17.62 7.93
N VAL A 17 -0.18 -17.81 6.90
CA VAL A 17 1.28 -17.57 7.00
C VAL A 17 1.57 -16.06 6.96
N GLY A 18 0.81 -15.33 6.15
CA GLY A 18 0.77 -13.87 6.14
C GLY A 18 -0.27 -13.33 7.10
N ARG A 19 -0.19 -12.02 7.37
CA ARG A 19 -1.19 -11.32 8.18
C ARG A 19 -2.55 -11.33 7.47
N GLN A 20 -3.62 -11.29 8.24
CA GLN A 20 -4.93 -10.97 7.71
C GLN A 20 -4.91 -9.57 7.10
N ILE A 21 -5.54 -9.42 5.94
CA ILE A 21 -5.74 -8.14 5.25
C ILE A 21 -7.23 -7.75 5.22
N SER A 22 -8.13 -8.73 5.32
CA SER A 22 -9.57 -8.47 5.27
C SER A 22 -10.15 -7.89 6.57
N GLN A 23 -11.41 -7.44 6.52
CA GLN A 23 -12.16 -6.92 7.68
C GLN A 23 -11.51 -5.67 8.31
N GLY A 24 -10.98 -4.77 7.49
CA GLY A 24 -10.36 -3.51 7.92
C GLY A 24 -8.91 -3.64 8.38
N GLU A 25 -8.35 -4.86 8.46
CA GLU A 25 -7.00 -5.08 9.00
C GLU A 25 -5.89 -4.41 8.18
N VAL A 26 -6.03 -4.41 6.84
CA VAL A 26 -5.08 -3.75 5.96
C VAL A 26 -5.11 -2.24 6.13
N VAL A 27 -6.31 -1.64 6.21
CA VAL A 27 -6.49 -0.19 6.41
C VAL A 27 -6.03 0.24 7.80
N ALA A 28 -6.31 -0.56 8.84
CA ALA A 28 -5.82 -0.31 10.18
C ALA A 28 -4.28 -0.33 10.26
N THR A 29 -3.64 -1.19 9.46
CA THR A 29 -2.19 -1.28 9.36
C THR A 29 -1.60 -0.15 8.52
N PHE A 30 -2.26 0.20 7.42
CA PHE A 30 -1.84 1.20 6.45
C PHE A 30 -2.97 2.20 6.21
N PRO A 31 -3.07 3.25 7.04
CA PRO A 31 -4.03 4.33 6.83
C PRO A 31 -3.83 4.95 5.46
N HIS A 32 -2.57 5.14 5.08
CA HIS A 32 -2.13 5.67 3.80
C HIS A 32 -1.73 4.54 2.86
N ILE A 33 -2.24 4.57 1.63
CA ILE A 33 -1.92 3.57 0.59
C ILE A 33 -0.42 3.52 0.27
N GLU A 34 0.28 4.65 0.38
CA GLU A 34 1.71 4.80 0.11
C GLU A 34 2.57 3.94 1.04
N ASP A 35 2.21 3.84 2.32
CA ASP A 35 2.92 2.97 3.26
C ASP A 35 2.73 1.49 2.91
N GLN A 36 1.53 1.12 2.43
CA GLN A 36 1.27 -0.23 1.94
C GLN A 36 2.08 -0.52 0.68
N LEU A 37 2.09 0.40 -0.29
CA LEU A 37 2.89 0.32 -1.51
C LEU A 37 4.37 0.15 -1.17
N ARG A 38 4.91 0.97 -0.25
CA ARG A 38 6.30 0.89 0.21
C ARG A 38 6.61 -0.45 0.84
N PHE A 39 5.75 -0.94 1.74
CA PHE A 39 5.98 -2.24 2.38
C PHE A 39 5.90 -3.40 1.39
N VAL A 40 4.95 -3.37 0.45
CA VAL A 40 4.84 -4.39 -0.60
C VAL A 40 6.05 -4.36 -1.53
N TYR A 41 6.51 -3.17 -1.89
CA TYR A 41 7.67 -2.97 -2.75
C TYR A 41 8.94 -3.53 -2.14
N PHE A 42 9.27 -3.20 -0.88
CA PHE A 42 10.54 -3.55 -0.23
C PHE A 42 10.50 -4.87 0.56
N GLY A 43 9.35 -5.24 1.12
CA GLY A 43 9.19 -6.42 1.95
C GLY A 43 9.96 -6.38 3.27
N THR A 44 9.86 -7.46 4.03
CA THR A 44 10.35 -7.54 5.42
C THR A 44 11.88 -7.56 5.53
N ALA A 45 12.59 -8.07 4.53
CA ALA A 45 14.05 -8.18 4.58
C ALA A 45 14.73 -6.80 4.41
N ASP A 46 14.26 -6.00 3.46
CA ASP A 46 14.82 -4.67 3.19
C ASP A 46 14.53 -3.71 4.37
N TYR A 47 13.32 -3.75 4.94
CA TYR A 47 12.98 -3.02 6.17
C TYR A 47 13.89 -3.38 7.36
N GLN A 48 14.19 -4.68 7.54
CA GLN A 48 15.14 -5.11 8.58
C GLN A 48 16.55 -4.59 8.33
N LEU A 49 17.01 -4.61 7.07
CA LEU A 49 18.33 -4.12 6.70
C LEU A 49 18.47 -2.60 6.91
N ALA A 50 17.41 -1.85 6.62
CA ALA A 50 17.32 -0.41 6.86
C ALA A 50 17.17 -0.05 8.35
N GLY A 51 16.87 -1.02 9.21
CA GLY A 51 16.68 -0.80 10.65
C GLY A 51 15.38 -0.06 10.99
N ILE A 52 14.41 -0.06 10.07
CA ILE A 52 13.09 0.53 10.24
C ILE A 52 12.18 -0.43 11.00
N ALA A 53 11.64 0.03 12.12
CA ALA A 53 10.95 -0.85 13.05
C ALA A 53 9.46 -0.98 12.74
N ASN A 54 8.81 0.10 12.31
CA ASN A 54 7.39 0.13 12.00
C ASN A 54 7.17 0.51 10.53
N TYR A 55 6.44 -0.33 9.81
CA TYR A 55 6.20 -0.16 8.38
C TYR A 55 4.82 0.44 8.05
N GLY A 56 3.99 0.69 9.06
CA GLY A 56 2.66 1.27 8.89
C GLY A 56 2.28 2.11 10.10
N ASN A 57 1.01 2.08 10.49
CA ASN A 57 0.47 2.97 11.52
C ASN A 57 1.11 2.74 12.92
N PRO A 58 1.87 3.71 13.47
CA PRO A 58 2.38 3.64 14.84
C PRO A 58 1.29 3.67 15.91
N GLU A 59 0.13 4.20 15.58
CA GLU A 59 -1.04 4.41 16.45
C GLU A 59 -2.12 3.32 16.25
N ARG A 60 -1.83 2.25 15.52
CA ARG A 60 -2.78 1.17 15.24
C ARG A 60 -3.41 0.63 16.52
N GLU A 61 -4.73 0.50 16.55
CA GLU A 61 -5.43 -0.13 17.68
C GLU A 61 -4.96 -1.58 17.88
N GLY A 62 -4.60 -1.93 19.12
CA GLY A 62 -3.96 -3.22 19.43
C GLY A 62 -2.45 -3.25 19.22
N GLY A 63 -1.85 -2.13 18.83
CA GLY A 63 -0.42 -1.93 18.66
C GLY A 63 0.05 -1.96 17.20
N PRO A 64 1.18 -1.29 16.89
CA PRO A 64 1.73 -1.27 15.55
C PRO A 64 2.20 -2.65 15.11
N HIS A 65 2.08 -2.92 13.82
CA HIS A 65 2.72 -4.08 13.23
C HIS A 65 4.18 -3.78 12.94
N LEU A 66 5.07 -4.41 13.71
CA LEU A 66 6.51 -4.18 13.59
C LEU A 66 7.15 -5.08 12.54
N THR A 67 8.23 -4.59 11.93
CA THR A 67 9.11 -5.34 11.03
C THR A 67 9.52 -6.67 11.67
N ALA A 68 9.41 -7.76 10.90
CA ALA A 68 9.75 -9.12 11.33
C ALA A 68 8.99 -9.67 12.57
N SER A 69 7.88 -9.05 12.99
CA SER A 69 7.10 -9.51 14.16
C SER A 69 6.12 -10.65 13.87
N PHE A 70 6.00 -11.12 12.62
CA PHE A 70 5.12 -12.23 12.25
C PHE A 70 5.73 -13.14 11.19
N GLY A 71 5.46 -12.87 9.91
CA GLY A 71 6.01 -13.59 8.77
C GLY A 71 7.04 -12.72 8.03
N ASN A 72 7.81 -13.35 7.14
CA ASN A 72 8.69 -12.63 6.22
C ASN A 72 7.96 -12.40 4.91
N MET A 73 7.36 -11.23 4.76
CA MET A 73 6.73 -10.80 3.51
C MET A 73 7.85 -10.55 2.48
N PRO A 74 7.88 -11.27 1.34
CA PRO A 74 8.93 -11.10 0.34
C PRO A 74 8.77 -9.76 -0.39
N LYS A 75 9.90 -9.16 -0.74
CA LYS A 75 9.99 -8.01 -1.64
C LYS A 75 9.25 -8.31 -2.95
N GLN A 76 8.40 -7.39 -3.43
CA GLN A 76 7.78 -7.49 -4.76
C GLN A 76 8.42 -6.56 -5.79
N GLY A 77 9.12 -5.51 -5.36
CA GLY A 77 9.87 -4.62 -6.26
C GLY A 77 10.92 -5.39 -7.05
N GLY A 78 10.81 -5.35 -8.38
CA GLY A 78 11.68 -6.09 -9.31
C GLY A 78 11.12 -7.46 -9.74
N ASP A 79 10.16 -8.02 -9.00
CA ASP A 79 9.38 -9.21 -9.40
C ASP A 79 8.07 -8.80 -10.08
N LEU A 80 7.44 -7.72 -9.59
CA LEU A 80 6.29 -7.06 -10.17
C LEU A 80 6.68 -5.67 -10.68
N THR A 81 5.97 -5.19 -11.70
CA THR A 81 6.02 -3.78 -12.09
C THR A 81 5.32 -2.89 -11.06
N ASP A 82 5.62 -1.60 -11.06
CA ASP A 82 5.04 -0.63 -10.14
C ASP A 82 3.50 -0.53 -10.30
N GLU A 83 3.02 -0.58 -11.54
CA GLU A 83 1.59 -0.70 -11.87
C GLU A 83 0.96 -1.98 -11.28
N GLU A 84 1.62 -3.14 -11.43
CA GLU A 84 1.13 -4.39 -10.86
C GLU A 84 1.13 -4.38 -9.32
N ILE A 85 2.09 -3.70 -8.69
CA ILE A 85 2.11 -3.49 -7.24
C ILE A 85 0.91 -2.62 -6.82
N LEU A 86 0.64 -1.52 -7.53
CA LEU A 86 -0.53 -0.69 -7.28
C LEU A 86 -1.82 -1.49 -7.45
N ALA A 87 -1.95 -2.28 -8.52
CA ALA A 87 -3.11 -3.13 -8.76
C ALA A 87 -3.35 -4.15 -7.61
N VAL A 88 -2.28 -4.75 -7.07
CA VAL A 88 -2.35 -5.62 -5.88
C VAL A 88 -2.82 -4.85 -4.66
N VAL A 89 -2.24 -3.70 -4.39
CA VAL A 89 -2.63 -2.89 -3.22
C VAL A 89 -4.08 -2.43 -3.32
N CYS A 90 -4.54 -1.97 -4.48
CA CYS A 90 -5.94 -1.62 -4.72
C CYS A 90 -6.88 -2.82 -4.50
N HIS A 91 -6.50 -4.02 -4.99
CA HIS A 91 -7.28 -5.24 -4.74
C HIS A 91 -7.32 -5.59 -3.25
N GLU A 92 -6.19 -5.53 -2.56
CA GLU A 92 -6.09 -5.80 -1.12
C GLU A 92 -6.96 -4.83 -0.32
N ARG A 93 -6.97 -3.53 -0.64
CA ARG A 93 -7.74 -2.51 0.09
C ARG A 93 -9.24 -2.59 -0.21
N TYR A 94 -9.61 -2.51 -1.49
CA TYR A 94 -11.01 -2.28 -1.91
C TYR A 94 -11.78 -3.55 -2.25
N THR A 95 -11.11 -4.69 -2.45
CA THR A 95 -11.81 -5.97 -2.67
C THR A 95 -11.81 -6.85 -1.41
N LEU A 96 -10.69 -6.92 -0.71
CA LEU A 96 -10.52 -7.82 0.45
C LEU A 96 -10.60 -7.07 1.78
N GLY A 97 -9.99 -5.89 1.84
CA GLY A 97 -9.73 -5.10 3.03
C GLY A 97 -10.97 -4.45 3.63
N GLY A 98 -12.03 -4.29 2.85
CA GLY A 98 -13.28 -3.69 3.31
C GLY A 98 -13.30 -2.16 3.26
N ALA A 99 -12.33 -1.52 2.61
CA ALA A 99 -12.46 -0.12 2.22
C ALA A 99 -13.60 0.01 1.20
N ASP A 100 -14.55 0.91 1.45
CA ASP A 100 -15.67 1.18 0.55
C ASP A 100 -15.28 2.33 -0.40
N PRO A 101 -15.14 2.09 -1.72
CA PRO A 101 -14.70 3.12 -2.67
C PRO A 101 -15.70 4.28 -2.82
N THR A 102 -16.89 4.16 -2.24
CA THR A 102 -17.94 5.19 -2.27
C THR A 102 -18.08 5.96 -0.96
N ALA A 103 -17.36 5.55 0.08
CA ALA A 103 -17.38 6.24 1.38
C ALA A 103 -16.52 7.51 1.34
N GLU A 104 -16.96 8.54 2.07
CA GLU A 104 -16.27 9.85 2.15
C GLU A 104 -14.79 9.71 2.57
N GLU A 105 -14.49 8.74 3.43
CA GLU A 105 -13.14 8.47 3.93
C GLU A 105 -12.20 7.79 2.91
N PHE A 106 -12.72 7.21 1.83
CA PHE A 106 -11.90 6.47 0.85
C PHE A 106 -12.10 6.91 -0.60
N ILE A 107 -13.12 7.71 -0.91
CA ILE A 107 -13.47 8.07 -2.28
C ILE A 107 -12.33 8.81 -2.97
N GLU A 108 -11.66 9.72 -2.26
CA GLU A 108 -10.54 10.47 -2.82
C GLU A 108 -9.33 9.57 -3.10
N GLU A 109 -8.92 8.74 -2.13
CA GLU A 109 -7.87 7.73 -2.32
C GLU A 109 -8.22 6.80 -3.50
N TYR A 110 -9.47 6.35 -3.58
CA TYR A 110 -9.92 5.44 -4.64
C TYR A 110 -9.85 6.10 -6.00
N GLU A 111 -10.39 7.31 -6.16
CA GLU A 111 -10.39 8.02 -7.44
C GLU A 111 -8.98 8.43 -7.88
N ASN A 112 -8.08 8.72 -6.95
CA ASN A 112 -6.71 9.10 -7.30
C ASN A 112 -5.81 7.90 -7.62
N TRP A 113 -6.00 6.75 -6.95
CA TRP A 113 -5.10 5.59 -7.03
C TRP A 113 -5.69 4.36 -7.75
N CYS A 114 -6.98 4.06 -7.61
CA CYS A 114 -7.53 2.73 -7.86
C CYS A 114 -8.71 2.67 -8.84
N SER A 115 -9.31 3.80 -9.19
CA SER A 115 -10.40 3.86 -10.18
C SER A 115 -9.88 3.61 -11.60
N GLU A 116 -10.79 3.32 -12.54
CA GLU A 116 -10.42 3.10 -13.95
C GLU A 116 -9.79 4.35 -14.61
N GLU A 117 -10.06 5.53 -14.06
CA GLU A 117 -9.53 6.82 -14.55
C GLU A 117 -8.47 7.40 -13.59
N ALA A 118 -7.94 6.60 -12.66
CA ALA A 118 -7.04 7.05 -11.63
C ALA A 118 -5.74 7.66 -12.22
N PRO A 119 -5.44 8.95 -11.95
CA PRO A 119 -4.27 9.62 -12.53
C PRO A 119 -2.95 8.98 -12.10
N LEU A 120 -2.87 8.44 -10.87
CA LEU A 120 -1.65 7.77 -10.40
C LEU A 120 -1.46 6.40 -11.03
N PHE A 121 -2.55 5.68 -11.29
CA PHE A 121 -2.47 4.43 -12.06
C PHE A 121 -2.00 4.71 -13.50
N ALA A 122 -2.62 5.71 -14.16
CA ALA A 122 -2.24 6.12 -15.49
C ALA A 122 -0.79 6.64 -15.58
N ALA A 123 -0.30 7.28 -14.52
CA ALA A 123 1.10 7.71 -14.41
C ALA A 123 2.07 6.53 -14.44
N LEU A 124 1.79 5.48 -13.67
CA LEU A 124 2.60 4.26 -13.64
C LEU A 124 2.51 3.48 -14.96
N GLU A 125 1.33 3.36 -15.57
CA GLU A 125 1.19 2.80 -16.93
C GLU A 125 1.99 3.60 -17.98
N GLY A 126 2.09 4.93 -17.77
CA GLY A 126 2.88 5.85 -18.58
C GLY A 126 4.40 5.70 -18.43
N GLY A 127 4.85 4.86 -17.49
CA GLY A 127 6.25 4.55 -17.26
C GLY A 127 6.92 5.33 -16.13
N MET A 128 6.15 6.08 -15.33
CA MET A 128 6.65 6.57 -14.04
C MET A 128 6.84 5.40 -13.06
N THR A 129 7.68 5.64 -12.07
CA THR A 129 7.87 4.72 -10.94
C THR A 129 7.19 5.23 -9.68
N LEU A 130 6.92 4.34 -8.73
CA LEU A 130 6.39 4.68 -7.41
C LEU A 130 7.29 5.68 -6.67
N ALA A 131 8.60 5.63 -6.90
CA ALA A 131 9.56 6.55 -6.29
C ALA A 131 9.43 7.99 -6.83
N GLU A 132 9.04 8.14 -8.10
CA GLU A 132 8.94 9.44 -8.78
C GLU A 132 7.59 10.15 -8.54
N LEU A 133 6.53 9.41 -8.15
CA LEU A 133 5.17 9.97 -8.06
C LEU A 133 5.09 11.23 -7.18
N ALA A 134 5.77 11.24 -6.03
CA ALA A 134 5.75 12.37 -5.10
C ALA A 134 6.62 13.58 -5.55
N GLU A 135 7.42 13.42 -6.60
CA GLU A 135 8.24 14.50 -7.17
C GLU A 135 7.52 15.28 -8.27
N GLU A 136 6.45 14.70 -8.81
CA GLU A 136 5.69 15.25 -9.93
C GLU A 136 4.37 15.88 -9.46
N ASP A 137 3.97 16.96 -10.12
CA ASP A 137 2.69 17.64 -9.85
C ASP A 137 1.54 16.93 -10.58
N ILE A 138 1.11 15.81 -10.01
CA ILE A 138 0.02 14.99 -10.55
C ILE A 138 -1.31 15.56 -10.06
N VAL A 139 -2.17 15.93 -11.01
CA VAL A 139 -3.49 16.50 -10.73
C VAL A 139 -4.52 15.39 -10.54
N GLY A 140 -5.24 15.45 -9.43
CA GLY A 140 -6.29 14.53 -9.03
C GLY A 140 -7.58 14.70 -9.82
N ALA A 141 -8.54 13.80 -9.54
CA ALA A 141 -9.85 13.80 -10.21
C ALA A 141 -10.68 15.07 -9.93
N ASP A 142 -10.39 15.76 -8.83
CA ASP A 142 -11.01 17.02 -8.41
C ASP A 142 -10.34 18.27 -9.04
N GLY A 143 -9.23 18.10 -9.74
CA GLY A 143 -8.46 19.18 -10.35
C GLY A 143 -7.45 19.85 -9.42
N GLU A 144 -7.22 19.32 -8.22
CA GLU A 144 -6.19 19.77 -7.29
C GLU A 144 -4.95 18.84 -7.38
N SER A 145 -3.79 19.33 -6.94
CA SER A 145 -2.56 18.52 -6.90
C SER A 145 -2.71 17.45 -5.82
N ILE A 146 -2.37 16.20 -6.13
CA ILE A 146 -2.41 15.12 -5.16
C ILE A 146 -1.18 15.23 -4.25
N GLU A 147 -1.40 15.33 -2.93
CA GLU A 147 -0.33 15.20 -1.95
C GLU A 147 -0.03 13.71 -1.72
N ILE A 148 1.23 13.30 -1.93
CA ILE A 148 1.66 11.91 -1.85
C ILE A 148 2.73 11.78 -0.79
N ILE A 149 2.56 10.86 0.15
CA ILE A 149 3.64 10.48 1.06
C ILE A 149 4.71 9.74 0.23
N PRO A 150 5.97 10.23 0.16
CA PRO A 150 6.95 9.64 -0.76
C PRO A 150 7.14 8.14 -0.51
N ILE A 151 6.83 7.30 -1.50
CA ILE A 151 7.16 5.86 -1.43
C ILE A 151 8.69 5.70 -1.37
N GLY A 152 9.40 6.44 -2.22
CA GLY A 152 10.85 6.60 -2.21
C GLY A 152 11.65 5.38 -2.69
N GLU A 153 12.98 5.54 -2.73
CA GLU A 153 13.93 4.50 -3.14
C GLU A 153 14.39 3.59 -1.99
N GLU A 154 14.02 3.91 -0.74
CA GLU A 154 14.42 3.18 0.46
C GLU A 154 13.22 2.97 1.41
N PRO A 155 13.24 1.92 2.26
CA PRO A 155 12.26 1.76 3.34
C PRO A 155 12.21 2.98 4.26
N ALA A 156 11.01 3.35 4.68
CA ALA A 156 10.76 4.44 5.63
C ALA A 156 9.79 4.00 6.74
N GLU A 157 9.85 4.69 7.89
CA GLU A 157 8.87 4.48 8.96
C GLU A 157 7.46 4.76 8.44
N GLY A 158 6.49 3.98 8.91
CA GLY A 158 5.09 4.20 8.55
C GLY A 158 4.47 5.39 9.27
N SER A 159 3.37 5.87 8.69
CA SER A 159 2.78 7.18 8.99
C SER A 159 1.49 7.02 9.81
N PRO A 160 1.21 7.89 10.79
CA PRO A 160 -0.05 7.91 11.51
C PRO A 160 -1.20 8.41 10.60
N PRO A 161 -2.47 8.16 10.96
CA PRO A 161 -3.62 8.53 10.11
C PRO A 161 -3.80 10.03 9.85
N GLY A 162 -3.16 10.90 10.64
CA GLY A 162 -3.28 12.37 10.53
C GLY A 162 -2.04 13.06 9.99
N GLU A 163 -1.14 12.30 9.35
CA GLU A 163 0.01 12.83 8.61
C GLU A 163 -0.41 13.45 7.28
#